data_AF-A0A9P4UJL7-F1
#
_entry.id   AF-A0A9P4UJL7-F1
#
_cell.length_a   1.000
_cell.length_b   1.000
_cell.length_c   1.000
_cell.angle_alpha   90.00
_cell.angle_beta   90.00
_cell.angle_gamma   90.00
#
_symmetry.space_group_name_H-M   'P 1'
#
loop_
_entity.id
_entity.type
_entity.pdbx_description
1 polymer ?
#
loop_
_entity_poly.entity_id
_entity_poly.type
_entity_poly.pdbx_seq_one_letter_code
_entity_poly.pdbx_strand_id
1 'polypeptide(L)' 'QGRYYEAERMAKLSLDVRQKQLGEEHPSTLASMANLASTYRNQGRLKEAEELEVKVME' A
#
# COMPACT_ATOMS: atom_id res chain seq x y z
N GLN A 1 -5.48 9.60 16.50
CA GLN A 1 -4.28 9.72 15.64
C GLN A 1 -3.40 8.44 15.60
N GLY A 2 -3.42 7.54 16.60
CA GLY A 2 -2.58 6.32 16.58
C GLY A 2 -2.99 5.18 15.63
N ARG A 3 -4.28 5.00 15.31
CA ARG A 3 -4.77 3.86 14.50
C ARG A 3 -4.26 3.84 13.04
N TYR A 4 -3.96 5.00 12.47
CA TYR A 4 -3.48 5.09 11.09
C TYR A 4 -2.01 4.71 10.94
N TYR A 5 -1.19 4.96 11.97
CA TYR A 5 0.21 4.56 12.00
C TYR A 5 0.38 3.04 12.08
N GLU A 6 -0.44 2.38 12.91
CA GLU A 6 -0.45 0.91 12.98
C GLU A 6 -0.95 0.29 11.68
N ALA A 7 -2.03 0.83 11.09
CA ALA A 7 -2.55 0.37 9.81
C ALA A 7 -1.51 0.50 8.69
N GLU A 8 -0.81 1.64 8.60
CA GLU A 8 0.26 1.87 7.63
C GLU A 8 1.40 0.87 7.80
N ARG A 9 1.87 0.66 9.05
CA ARG A 9 2.97 -0.27 9.33
C ARG A 9 2.60 -1.70 8.92
N MET A 10 1.39 -2.14 9.25
CA MET A 10 0.89 -3.47 8.90
C MET A 10 0.73 -3.61 7.38
N ALA A 11 0.21 -2.59 6.70
CA ALA A 11 0.07 -2.58 5.24
C ALA A 11 1.43 -2.64 4.52
N LYS A 12 2.43 -1.89 5.00
CA LYS A 12 3.82 -1.94 4.46
C LYS A 12 4.47 -3.31 4.62
N LEU A 13 4.36 -3.91 5.81
CA LEU A 13 4.89 -5.26 6.05
C LEU A 13 4.21 -6.30 5.16
N SER A 14 2.89 -6.20 5.01
CA SER A 14 2.13 -7.11 4.17
C SER A 14 2.50 -6.98 2.68
N LEU A 15 2.75 -5.75 2.22
CA LEU A 15 3.21 -5.48 0.87
C LEU A 15 4.60 -6.08 0.60
N ASP A 16 5.58 -5.85 1.49
CA ASP A 16 6.95 -6.35 1.33
C ASP A 16 7.00 -7.90 1.27
N VAL A 17 6.24 -8.56 2.15
CA VAL A 17 6.14 -10.03 2.14
C VAL A 17 5.52 -10.54 0.84
N ARG A 18 4.45 -9.90 0.36
CA ARG A 18 3.76 -10.32 -0.87
C ARG A 18 4.60 -10.04 -2.11
N GLN A 19 5.29 -8.91 -2.20
CA GLN A 19 6.22 -8.62 -3.29
C GLN A 19 7.33 -9.67 -3.37
N LYS A 20 7.92 -10.06 -2.23
CA LYS A 20 8.99 -11.07 -2.19
C LYS A 20 8.53 -12.48 -2.55
N GLN A 21 7.31 -12.86 -2.17
CA GLN A 21 6.82 -14.23 -2.40
C GLN A 21 6.07 -14.40 -3.72
N LEU A 22 5.33 -13.38 -4.15
CA LEU A 22 4.38 -13.46 -5.25
C LEU A 22 4.77 -12.60 -6.46
N GLY A 23 5.67 -11.64 -6.27
CA GLY A 23 6.01 -10.63 -7.28
C GLY A 23 5.14 -9.38 -7.18
N GLU A 24 5.55 -8.34 -7.91
CA GLU A 24 4.89 -7.02 -7.89
C GLU A 24 3.52 -7.02 -8.59
N GLU A 25 3.41 -7.73 -9.71
CA GLU A 25 2.17 -7.79 -10.53
C GLU A 25 1.12 -8.76 -9.99
N HIS A 26 1.43 -9.54 -8.94
CA HIS A 26 0.49 -10.50 -8.41
C HIS A 26 -0.75 -9.78 -7.83
N PRO A 27 -1.98 -10.25 -8.10
CA PRO A 27 -3.20 -9.56 -7.66
C PRO A 27 -3.26 -9.23 -6.15
N SER A 28 -2.78 -10.14 -5.30
CA SER A 28 -2.68 -9.90 -3.85
C SER A 28 -1.70 -8.78 -3.48
N THR A 29 -0.62 -8.62 -4.24
CA THR A 29 0.37 -7.55 -4.05
C THR A 29 -0.24 -6.21 -4.46
N LEU A 30 -0.89 -6.14 -5.63
CA LEU A 30 -1.60 -4.95 -6.11
C LEU A 30 -2.71 -4.51 -5.14
N ALA A 31 -3.50 -5.45 -4.61
CA ALA A 31 -4.50 -5.16 -3.59
C ALA A 31 -3.90 -4.58 -2.30
N SER A 32 -2.68 -4.98 -1.95
CA SER A 32 -1.97 -4.44 -0.78
C SER A 32 -1.49 -3.02 -1.01
N MET A 33 -0.98 -2.73 -2.21
CA MET A 33 -0.59 -1.38 -2.63
C MET A 33 -1.80 -0.42 -2.58
N ALA A 34 -2.95 -0.85 -3.11
CA ALA A 34 -4.20 -0.06 -3.08
C ALA A 34 -4.68 0.25 -1.65
N ASN A 35 -4.59 -0.73 -0.73
CA ASN A 35 -4.92 -0.53 0.68
C ASN A 35 -3.97 0.47 1.38
N LEU A 36 -2.68 0.43 1.05
CA LEU A 36 -1.71 1.38 1.57
C LEU A 36 -1.94 2.80 1.02
N ALA A 37 -2.27 2.92 -0.27
CA ALA A 37 -2.65 4.20 -0.89
C ALA A 37 -3.89 4.82 -0.21
N SER A 38 -4.92 4.02 0.04
CA SER A 38 -6.11 4.45 0.79
C SER A 38 -5.77 4.94 2.21
N THR A 39 -4.84 4.25 2.88
CA THR A 39 -4.36 4.67 4.21
C THR A 39 -3.66 6.03 4.14
N TYR A 40 -2.83 6.27 3.12
CA TYR A 40 -2.19 7.56 2.91
C TYR A 40 -3.17 8.68 2.59
N ARG A 41 -4.19 8.44 1.75
CA ARG A 41 -5.27 9.40 1.49
C ARG A 41 -5.96 9.82 2.80
N ASN A 42 -6.27 8.86 3.67
CA ASN A 42 -6.88 9.12 4.98
C ASN A 42 -5.99 9.92 5.94
N GLN A 43 -4.66 9.88 5.74
CA GLN A 43 -3.69 10.69 6.48
C GLN A 43 -3.41 12.06 5.82
N GLY A 44 -4.01 12.38 4.67
CA GLY A 44 -3.72 13.59 3.89
C GLY A 44 -2.44 13.52 3.05
N ARG A 45 -1.84 12.33 2.93
CA ARG A 45 -0.58 12.07 2.22
C ARG A 45 -0.86 11.68 0.77
N LEU A 46 -1.35 12.63 -0.02
CA LEU A 46 -1.83 12.36 -1.37
C LEU A 46 -0.73 11.95 -2.34
N LYS A 47 0.48 12.50 -2.19
CA LYS A 47 1.61 12.18 -3.07
C LYS A 47 2.02 10.71 -2.96
N GLU A 48 2.16 10.20 -1.73
CA GLU A 48 2.51 8.80 -1.51
C GLU A 48 1.38 7.83 -1.92
N ALA A 49 0.12 8.29 -1.88
CA ALA A 49 -1.00 7.51 -2.41
C ALA A 49 -0.94 7.40 -3.94
N GLU A 50 -0.69 8.53 -4.62
CA GLU A 50 -0.59 8.59 -6.09
C GLU A 50 0.55 7.71 -6.61
N GLU A 51 1.73 7.76 -5.97
CA GLU A 51 2.87 6.90 -6.33
C GLU A 51 2.54 5.40 -6.27
N LEU A 52 1.69 4.99 -5.32
CA LEU A 52 1.23 3.60 -5.21
C LEU A 52 0.14 3.27 -6.23
N GLU A 53 -0.76 4.21 -6.53
CA GLU A 53 -1.82 4.01 -7.52
C GLU A 53 -1.26 3.90 -8.94
N VAL A 54 -0.22 4.67 -9.28
CA VAL A 54 0.48 4.54 -10.56
C VAL A 54 1.03 3.12 -10.72
N LYS A 55 1.72 2.59 -9.70
CA LYS A 55 2.25 1.22 -9.72
C LYS A 55 1.18 0.13 -9.79
N VAL A 56 -0.07 0.43 -9.44
CA VAL A 56 -1.19 -0.52 -9.54
C VAL A 56 -1.84 -0.49 -10.93
N MET A 57 -1.66 0.59 -11.69
CA MET A 57 -2.24 0.79 -13.02
C MET A 57 -1.29 0.45 -14.18
N GLU A 58 0.02 0.40 -13.93
CA GLU A 58 1.03 -0.13 -14.85
C GLU A 58 0.90 -1.66 -15.01
#